data_AF-A0A965RU37-F1
#
_entry.id   AF-A0A965RU37-F1
#
_cell.length_a   1.000
_cell.length_b   1.000
_cell.length_c   1.000
_cell.angle_alpha   90.00
_cell.angle_beta   90.00
_cell.angle_gamma   90.00
#
_symmetry.space_group_name_H-M   'P 1'
#
loop_
_entity.id
_entity.type
_entity.pdbx_description
1 polymer ?
#
loop_
_entity_poly.entity_id
_entity_poly.type
_entity_poly.pdbx_seq_one_letter_code
_entity_poly.pdbx_strand_id
1 'polypeptide(L)'
;MDISKRQLILLSSFWALLVLIWPSSTHQPSDDESGAPESKTGEGLYKSVSTKANFGLAGVRYYESSQGVKHWHIESKFAELHRKENYAFLTDVVAEFFAKNTGNVVTTRSDYGRSWDDKNIIELEGHVTIQSKRGYLFEMDKMNYNSNHHEFTSDDFVHMKGPNVSKPSMSLSGLGLQADIDREEFLLKKKVSAERRMKGAGALKIVSDSGQFFTHESRSVFMGNVNARMPSTSITCDVFELSMDQDDETVAASGNVFLKNRGRIASAESALIELNGTEIILEGKARIDSQDNRIEGRRIKIYTDDDRIEVDEASGSSKQ
;
A
#
# COMPACT_ATOMS: atom_id res chain seq x y z
N MET A 1 -37.00 -5.11 -0.94
CA MET A 1 -37.38 -6.31 -0.17
C MET A 1 -36.95 -6.06 1.27
N ASP A 2 -37.91 -5.72 2.13
CA ASP A 2 -37.68 -5.42 3.55
C ASP A 2 -37.61 -6.73 4.35
N ILE A 3 -36.42 -7.06 4.85
CA ILE A 3 -36.24 -8.17 5.78
C ILE A 3 -36.46 -7.60 7.19
N SER A 4 -37.56 -8.03 7.83
CA SER A 4 -37.96 -7.52 9.14
C SER A 4 -36.97 -7.89 10.25
N LYS A 5 -36.74 -6.95 11.17
CA LYS A 5 -35.86 -7.06 12.36
C LYS A 5 -36.16 -8.27 13.28
N ARG A 6 -37.22 -9.04 13.04
CA ARG A 6 -37.56 -10.24 13.82
C ARG A 6 -36.83 -11.52 13.39
N GLN A 7 -36.28 -11.59 12.18
CA GLN A 7 -35.53 -12.79 11.74
C GLN A 7 -34.05 -12.79 12.15
N LEU A 8 -33.49 -11.64 12.54
CA LEU A 8 -32.11 -11.53 13.05
C LEU A 8 -31.95 -11.98 14.51
N ILE A 9 -33.04 -12.03 15.28
CA ILE A 9 -32.99 -12.43 16.70
C ILE A 9 -33.05 -13.97 16.87
N LEU A 10 -33.49 -14.70 15.85
CA LEU A 10 -33.58 -16.17 15.89
C LEU A 10 -32.27 -16.88 15.54
N LEU A 11 -31.30 -16.20 14.93
CA LEU A 11 -29.99 -16.78 14.60
C LEU A 11 -28.96 -16.65 15.75
N SER A 12 -29.11 -15.68 16.66
CA SER A 12 -28.23 -15.55 17.84
C SER A 12 -28.63 -16.46 19.01
N SER A 13 -29.89 -16.91 19.06
CA SER A 13 -30.39 -17.77 20.15
C SER A 13 -30.08 -19.25 19.94
N PHE A 14 -29.74 -19.69 18.71
CA PHE A 14 -29.33 -21.07 18.43
C PHE A 14 -27.89 -21.37 18.87
N TRP A 15 -27.01 -20.36 18.90
CA TRP A 15 -25.63 -20.51 19.39
C TRP A 15 -25.55 -20.62 20.92
N ALA A 16 -26.42 -19.92 21.66
CA ALA A 16 -26.44 -19.96 23.12
C ALA A 16 -26.93 -21.32 23.67
N LEU A 17 -27.78 -22.05 22.92
CA LEU A 17 -28.31 -23.34 23.35
C LEU A 17 -27.27 -24.48 23.21
N LEU A 18 -26.36 -24.41 22.24
CA LEU A 18 -25.30 -25.41 22.06
C LEU A 18 -24.18 -25.33 23.12
N VAL A 19 -23.99 -24.17 23.76
CA VAL A 19 -23.03 -24.00 24.87
C VAL A 19 -23.57 -24.60 26.19
N LEU A 20 -24.89 -24.73 26.34
CA LEU A 20 -25.52 -25.30 27.54
C LEU A 20 -25.64 -26.84 27.54
N ILE A 21 -25.48 -27.50 26.38
CA ILE A 21 -25.62 -28.96 26.24
C ILE A 21 -24.24 -29.64 26.08
N TRP A 22 -23.14 -28.88 26.20
CA TRP A 22 -21.81 -29.47 26.15
C TRP A 22 -21.53 -30.25 27.44
N PRO A 23 -21.15 -31.54 27.37
CA PRO A 23 -21.02 -32.38 28.55
C PRO A 23 -19.94 -31.84 29.48
N SER A 24 -20.32 -31.54 30.72
CA SER A 24 -19.38 -31.24 31.80
C SER A 24 -18.67 -32.54 32.17
N SER A 25 -17.43 -32.70 31.72
CA SER A 25 -16.59 -33.84 32.09
C SER A 25 -16.30 -33.80 33.59
N THR A 26 -16.98 -34.65 34.34
CA THR A 26 -16.52 -35.13 35.64
C THR A 26 -15.31 -36.02 35.41
N HIS A 27 -14.10 -35.56 35.76
CA HIS A 27 -13.09 -36.46 36.33
C HIS A 27 -12.15 -35.73 37.28
N GLN A 28 -11.98 -36.38 38.42
CA GLN A 28 -11.19 -36.05 39.58
C GLN A 28 -9.73 -36.53 39.31
N PRO A 29 -8.70 -35.81 39.76
CA PRO A 29 -7.32 -36.19 39.46
C PRO A 29 -6.88 -37.33 40.38
N SER A 30 -6.23 -38.35 39.81
CA SER A 30 -5.39 -39.30 40.53
C SER A 30 -3.95 -39.10 40.09
N ASP A 31 -3.06 -38.90 41.06
CA ASP A 31 -1.61 -38.90 40.92
C ASP A 31 -1.13 -40.28 40.43
N ASP A 32 -0.29 -40.34 39.39
CA ASP A 32 1.12 -40.75 39.45
C ASP A 32 1.72 -41.09 38.07
N GLU A 33 3.01 -40.74 37.96
CA GLU A 33 4.11 -41.33 37.18
C GLU A 33 4.09 -41.48 35.63
N SER A 34 5.01 -40.71 35.04
CA SER A 34 6.00 -41.08 33.99
C SER A 34 5.62 -42.02 32.85
N GLY A 35 5.62 -41.45 31.64
CA GLY A 35 5.76 -42.20 30.39
C GLY A 35 5.57 -41.30 29.17
N ALA A 36 6.66 -40.79 28.60
CA ALA A 36 6.69 -40.49 27.16
C ALA A 36 7.07 -41.78 26.41
N PRO A 37 6.83 -41.94 25.10
CA PRO A 37 6.29 -40.97 24.13
C PRO A 37 5.14 -41.53 23.26
N GLU A 38 4.39 -40.67 22.55
CA GLU A 38 4.14 -40.83 21.10
C GLU A 38 3.32 -39.66 20.55
N SER A 39 3.81 -39.08 19.45
CA SER A 39 3.13 -38.03 18.70
C SER A 39 2.07 -38.63 17.78
N LYS A 40 0.85 -38.09 17.76
CA LYS A 40 0.01 -37.91 16.55
C LYS A 40 -0.98 -36.74 16.72
N THR A 41 -1.00 -35.88 15.69
CA THR A 41 -2.07 -34.91 15.31
C THR A 41 -2.46 -33.78 16.28
N GLY A 42 -1.61 -32.76 16.37
CA GLY A 42 -1.87 -31.45 15.74
C GLY A 42 -2.93 -30.48 16.27
N GLU A 43 -3.78 -30.82 17.23
CA GLU A 43 -4.75 -29.87 17.82
C GLU A 43 -4.80 -30.04 19.35
N GLY A 44 -3.86 -29.37 20.04
CA GLY A 44 -3.81 -29.36 21.50
C GLY A 44 -4.37 -28.06 22.06
N LEU A 45 -5.43 -28.15 22.86
CA LEU A 45 -5.86 -27.07 23.76
C LEU A 45 -4.86 -27.00 24.91
N TYR A 46 -4.04 -25.96 24.93
CA TYR A 46 -3.14 -25.69 26.06
C TYR A 46 -3.80 -24.67 26.98
N LYS A 47 -3.94 -25.01 28.26
CA LYS A 47 -4.26 -24.02 29.28
C LYS A 47 -3.00 -23.15 29.43
N SER A 48 -3.03 -21.90 28.98
CA SER A 48 -1.87 -21.04 29.13
C SER A 48 -1.66 -20.81 30.63
N VAL A 49 -0.56 -21.32 31.17
CA VAL A 49 -0.20 -21.14 32.59
C VAL A 49 0.56 -19.83 32.78
N SER A 50 0.96 -19.18 31.67
CA SER A 50 1.85 -18.02 31.66
C SER A 50 1.17 -16.69 31.28
N THR A 51 -0.08 -16.69 30.84
CA THR A 51 -0.80 -15.47 30.43
C THR A 51 -2.21 -15.45 31.03
N LYS A 52 -2.87 -14.29 31.08
CA LYS A 52 -4.29 -14.18 31.50
C LYS A 52 -5.27 -14.74 30.44
N ALA A 53 -4.77 -15.47 29.44
CA ALA A 53 -5.60 -16.02 28.38
C ALA A 53 -6.55 -17.10 28.91
N ASN A 54 -7.70 -17.24 28.27
CA ASN A 54 -8.66 -18.27 28.66
C ASN A 54 -8.27 -19.63 28.08
N PHE A 55 -7.74 -19.65 26.85
CA PHE A 55 -7.37 -20.84 26.10
C PHE A 55 -6.22 -20.53 25.15
N GLY A 56 -5.29 -21.47 24.99
CA GLY A 56 -4.26 -21.47 23.96
C GLY A 56 -4.50 -22.60 22.95
N LEU A 57 -4.24 -22.32 21.68
CA LEU A 57 -4.42 -23.23 20.55
C LEU A 57 -3.15 -23.26 19.71
N ALA A 58 -2.65 -24.44 19.37
CA ALA A 58 -1.55 -24.60 18.43
C ALA A 58 -2.06 -24.83 17.01
N GLY A 59 -1.41 -24.22 16.02
CA GLY A 59 -1.66 -24.43 14.58
C GLY A 59 -3.06 -24.00 14.14
N VAL A 60 -3.39 -22.71 14.31
CA VAL A 60 -4.77 -22.25 14.14
C VAL A 60 -5.02 -21.67 12.76
N ARG A 61 -6.23 -21.92 12.26
CA ARG A 61 -6.75 -21.34 11.01
C ARG A 61 -8.11 -20.71 11.26
N TYR A 62 -8.24 -19.45 10.90
CA TYR A 62 -9.46 -18.65 11.03
C TYR A 62 -9.83 -18.04 9.68
N TYR A 63 -11.12 -17.86 9.41
CA TYR A 63 -11.57 -17.12 8.25
C TYR A 63 -12.88 -16.39 8.54
N GLU A 64 -13.09 -15.27 7.87
CA GLU A 64 -14.37 -14.56 7.84
C GLU A 64 -15.01 -14.72 6.47
N SER A 65 -16.31 -15.04 6.45
CA SER A 65 -17.10 -15.07 5.22
C SER A 65 -18.49 -14.50 5.44
N SER A 66 -18.97 -13.70 4.49
CA SER A 66 -20.35 -13.21 4.45
C SER A 66 -20.98 -13.58 3.12
N GLN A 67 -22.18 -14.17 3.15
CA GLN A 67 -22.91 -14.59 1.94
C GLN A 67 -22.09 -15.48 0.99
N GLY A 68 -21.20 -16.31 1.54
CA GLY A 68 -20.31 -17.20 0.77
C GLY A 68 -19.06 -16.54 0.20
N VAL A 69 -18.86 -15.24 0.41
CA VAL A 69 -17.65 -14.51 0.01
C VAL A 69 -16.68 -14.46 1.19
N LYS A 70 -15.44 -14.92 1.00
CA LYS A 70 -14.38 -14.83 2.00
C LYS A 70 -13.87 -13.38 2.06
N HIS A 71 -13.71 -12.84 3.26
CA HIS A 71 -13.13 -11.51 3.50
C HIS A 71 -11.65 -11.61 3.84
N TRP A 72 -11.30 -12.55 4.72
CA TRP A 72 -9.92 -12.86 5.06
C TRP A 72 -9.76 -14.29 5.56
N HIS A 73 -8.52 -14.78 5.53
CA HIS A 73 -8.09 -16.07 6.07
C HIS A 73 -6.78 -15.85 6.83
N ILE A 74 -6.70 -16.31 8.08
CA ILE A 74 -5.52 -16.17 8.95
C ILE A 74 -5.04 -17.55 9.36
N GLU A 75 -3.75 -17.78 9.24
CA GLU A 75 -3.04 -18.90 9.84
C GLU A 75 -2.04 -18.39 10.87
N SER A 76 -1.95 -19.07 12.01
CA SER A 76 -0.94 -18.78 13.03
C SER A 76 -0.36 -20.05 13.63
N LYS A 77 0.89 -19.98 14.09
CA LYS A 77 1.50 -21.10 14.81
C LYS A 77 0.85 -21.31 16.17
N PHE A 78 0.43 -20.23 16.82
CA PHE A 78 -0.24 -20.26 18.11
C PHE A 78 -1.28 -19.14 18.19
N ALA A 79 -2.34 -19.38 18.95
CA ALA A 79 -3.34 -18.38 19.28
C ALA A 79 -3.73 -18.45 20.76
N GLU A 80 -3.90 -17.30 21.39
CA GLU A 80 -4.49 -17.16 22.73
C GLU A 80 -5.81 -16.40 22.64
N LEU A 81 -6.88 -16.97 23.19
CA LEU A 81 -8.19 -16.32 23.20
C LEU A 81 -8.40 -15.58 24.53
N HIS A 82 -8.63 -14.27 24.42
CA HIS A 82 -8.89 -13.37 25.54
C HIS A 82 -10.37 -12.95 25.51
N ARG A 83 -11.24 -13.80 26.07
CA ARG A 83 -12.70 -13.64 25.97
C ARG A 83 -13.23 -12.41 26.69
N LYS A 84 -12.57 -11.99 27.79
CA LYS A 84 -13.00 -10.83 28.56
C LYS A 84 -12.71 -9.53 27.80
N GLU A 85 -11.64 -9.53 27.02
CA GLU A 85 -11.16 -8.39 26.24
C GLU A 85 -11.57 -8.45 24.75
N ASN A 86 -12.29 -9.49 24.33
CA ASN A 86 -12.78 -9.71 22.96
C ASN A 86 -11.69 -9.70 21.87
N TYR A 87 -10.55 -10.35 22.12
CA TYR A 87 -9.55 -10.53 21.06
C TYR A 87 -8.86 -11.90 21.09
N ALA A 88 -8.33 -12.28 19.92
CA ALA A 88 -7.37 -13.37 19.78
C ALA A 88 -5.97 -12.81 19.57
N PHE A 89 -5.01 -13.21 20.40
CA PHE A 89 -3.59 -12.95 20.17
C PHE A 89 -2.99 -14.08 19.33
N LEU A 90 -2.14 -13.76 18.37
CA LEU A 90 -1.61 -14.68 17.38
C LEU A 90 -0.08 -14.52 17.28
N THR A 91 0.64 -15.61 17.02
CA THR A 91 2.09 -15.59 16.76
C THR A 91 2.43 -16.29 15.44
N ASP A 92 3.48 -15.84 14.75
CA ASP A 92 3.90 -16.31 13.43
C ASP A 92 2.72 -16.31 12.45
N VAL A 93 2.22 -15.12 12.16
CA VAL A 93 0.95 -14.91 11.46
C VAL A 93 1.15 -14.84 9.96
N VAL A 94 0.31 -15.55 9.22
CA VAL A 94 0.11 -15.39 7.78
C VAL A 94 -1.35 -15.06 7.55
N ALA A 95 -1.64 -13.96 6.87
CA ALA A 95 -3.02 -13.58 6.57
C ALA A 95 -3.20 -13.34 5.06
N GLU A 96 -4.37 -13.69 4.56
CA GLU A 96 -4.82 -13.41 3.20
C GLU A 96 -6.07 -12.55 3.27
N PHE A 97 -6.06 -11.41 2.59
CA PHE A 97 -7.18 -10.49 2.50
C PHE A 97 -7.72 -10.47 1.07
N PHE A 98 -9.03 -10.63 0.92
CA PHE A 98 -9.68 -10.81 -0.37
C PHE A 98 -10.39 -9.52 -0.79
N ALA A 99 -9.97 -8.95 -1.92
CA ALA A 99 -10.64 -7.80 -2.51
C ALA A 99 -11.99 -8.23 -3.11
N LYS A 100 -13.05 -7.44 -2.84
CA LYS A 100 -14.41 -7.73 -3.30
C LYS A 100 -14.56 -7.64 -4.82
N ASN A 101 -13.93 -6.63 -5.42
CA ASN A 101 -14.23 -6.22 -6.79
C ASN A 101 -13.22 -6.72 -7.81
N THR A 102 -11.96 -6.94 -7.40
CA THR A 102 -10.87 -7.24 -8.34
C THR A 102 -10.43 -8.71 -8.31
N GLY A 103 -10.87 -9.49 -7.31
CA GLY A 103 -10.37 -10.84 -7.08
C GLY A 103 -8.90 -10.88 -6.65
N ASN A 104 -8.33 -9.72 -6.32
CA ASN A 104 -6.99 -9.63 -5.76
C ASN A 104 -6.95 -10.26 -4.37
N VAL A 105 -5.82 -10.89 -4.05
CA VAL A 105 -5.56 -11.45 -2.72
C VAL A 105 -4.25 -10.85 -2.25
N VAL A 106 -4.31 -10.20 -1.10
CA VAL A 106 -3.16 -9.59 -0.46
C VAL A 106 -2.68 -10.52 0.65
N THR A 107 -1.47 -11.05 0.51
CA THR A 107 -0.87 -11.91 1.53
C THR A 107 0.03 -11.09 2.44
N THR A 108 -0.15 -11.22 3.75
CA THR A 108 0.69 -10.58 4.75
C THR A 108 1.37 -11.60 5.65
N ARG A 109 2.51 -11.23 6.22
CA ARG A 109 3.18 -11.97 7.29
C ARG A 109 3.59 -11.04 8.42
N SER A 110 3.57 -11.51 9.65
CA SER A 110 4.06 -10.79 10.82
C SER A 110 4.44 -11.73 11.95
N ASP A 111 5.23 -11.22 12.91
CA ASP A 111 5.61 -11.96 14.11
C ASP A 111 4.39 -12.16 15.03
N TYR A 112 3.55 -11.13 15.15
CA TYR A 112 2.38 -11.10 16.02
C TYR A 112 1.15 -10.58 15.31
N GLY A 113 -0.02 -10.98 15.81
CA GLY A 113 -1.30 -10.43 15.40
C GLY A 113 -2.30 -10.31 16.54
N ARG A 114 -3.23 -9.37 16.43
CA ARG A 114 -4.42 -9.29 17.28
C ARG A 114 -5.66 -9.17 16.39
N SER A 115 -6.60 -10.10 16.54
CA SER A 115 -7.90 -10.01 15.88
C SER A 115 -8.94 -9.58 16.91
N TRP A 116 -9.56 -8.42 16.67
CA TRP A 116 -10.60 -7.84 17.52
C TRP A 116 -11.98 -8.11 16.90
N ASP A 117 -12.68 -9.10 17.44
CA ASP A 117 -13.97 -9.57 16.90
C ASP A 117 -15.04 -8.47 16.93
N ASP A 118 -15.04 -7.65 17.98
CA ASP A 118 -16.03 -6.59 18.19
C ASP A 118 -15.77 -5.32 17.35
N LYS A 119 -14.52 -5.12 16.91
CA LYS A 119 -14.09 -3.93 16.17
C LYS A 119 -13.93 -4.18 14.67
N ASN A 120 -13.90 -5.43 14.23
CA ASN A 120 -13.55 -5.81 12.85
C ASN A 120 -12.16 -5.30 12.45
N ILE A 121 -11.21 -5.37 13.38
CA ILE A 121 -9.84 -4.89 13.21
C ILE A 121 -8.88 -6.06 13.40
N ILE A 122 -7.91 -6.17 12.49
CA ILE A 122 -6.75 -7.05 12.63
C ILE A 122 -5.51 -6.15 12.73
N GLU A 123 -4.81 -6.23 13.86
CA GLU A 123 -3.51 -5.58 14.07
C GLU A 123 -2.42 -6.60 13.77
N LEU A 124 -1.41 -6.23 12.98
CA LEU A 124 -0.19 -7.01 12.75
C LEU A 124 1.01 -6.21 13.24
N GLU A 125 1.94 -6.87 13.93
CA GLU A 125 3.11 -6.24 14.53
C GLU A 125 4.34 -7.14 14.41
N GLY A 126 5.50 -6.52 14.16
CA GLY A 126 6.79 -7.18 14.01
C GLY A 126 7.01 -7.72 12.59
N HIS A 127 8.01 -7.17 11.90
CA HIS A 127 8.43 -7.56 10.54
C HIS A 127 7.24 -7.75 9.58
N VAL A 128 6.30 -6.79 9.60
CA VAL A 128 5.10 -6.88 8.78
C VAL A 128 5.50 -6.78 7.31
N THR A 129 5.13 -7.79 6.54
CA THR A 129 5.31 -7.79 5.09
C THR A 129 3.98 -7.91 4.39
N ILE A 130 3.83 -7.22 3.25
CA ILE A 130 2.67 -7.34 2.36
C ILE A 130 3.19 -7.70 0.98
N GLN A 131 2.72 -8.83 0.44
CA GLN A 131 3.09 -9.29 -0.89
C GLN A 131 1.88 -9.19 -1.83
N SER A 132 2.04 -8.39 -2.88
CA SER A 132 1.08 -8.29 -3.97
C SER A 132 1.30 -9.43 -4.98
N LYS A 133 0.22 -9.88 -5.63
CA LYS A 133 0.28 -10.78 -6.79
C LYS A 133 1.13 -10.23 -7.95
N ARG A 134 1.26 -8.90 -8.03
CA ARG A 134 2.09 -8.22 -9.05
C ARG A 134 3.57 -8.16 -8.68
N GLY A 135 3.98 -8.80 -7.58
CA GLY A 135 5.38 -8.92 -7.15
C GLY A 135 5.95 -7.72 -6.39
N TYR A 136 5.09 -6.79 -5.95
CA TYR A 136 5.47 -5.76 -4.99
C TYR A 136 5.53 -6.34 -3.57
N LEU A 137 6.56 -5.96 -2.82
CA LEU A 137 6.72 -6.26 -1.40
C LEU A 137 6.74 -4.95 -0.63
N PHE A 138 5.85 -4.83 0.37
CA PHE A 138 5.88 -3.76 1.36
C PHE A 138 6.42 -4.32 2.68
N GLU A 139 7.18 -3.52 3.41
CA GLU A 139 7.82 -3.85 4.68
C GLU A 139 7.58 -2.68 5.66
N MET A 140 7.10 -3.00 6.88
CA MET A 140 6.85 -2.04 7.97
C MET A 140 6.83 -2.74 9.33
N ASP A 141 6.80 -2.00 10.44
CA ASP A 141 6.78 -2.59 11.78
C ASP A 141 5.37 -2.95 12.25
N LYS A 142 4.37 -2.10 11.97
CA LYS A 142 2.97 -2.30 12.33
C LYS A 142 2.02 -1.98 11.19
N MET A 143 0.91 -2.69 11.16
CA MET A 143 -0.17 -2.48 10.21
C MET A 143 -1.51 -2.86 10.85
N ASN A 144 -2.56 -2.10 10.55
CA ASN A 144 -3.92 -2.45 10.89
C ASN A 144 -4.72 -2.72 9.62
N TYR A 145 -5.57 -3.73 9.64
CA TYR A 145 -6.60 -3.95 8.64
C TYR A 145 -7.97 -3.72 9.26
N ASN A 146 -8.82 -2.96 8.57
CA ASN A 146 -10.23 -2.76 8.93
C ASN A 146 -11.15 -3.48 7.96
N SER A 147 -11.85 -4.52 8.42
CA SER A 147 -12.72 -5.35 7.57
C SER A 147 -13.97 -4.60 7.08
N ASN A 148 -14.43 -3.56 7.79
CA ASN A 148 -15.58 -2.76 7.35
C ASN A 148 -15.22 -1.84 6.18
N HIS A 149 -14.00 -1.31 6.18
CA HIS A 149 -13.52 -0.35 5.17
C HIS A 149 -12.63 -0.99 4.10
N HIS A 150 -12.24 -2.26 4.26
CA HIS A 150 -11.34 -2.95 3.33
C HIS A 150 -10.00 -2.20 3.18
N GLU A 151 -9.49 -1.68 4.30
CA GLU A 151 -8.37 -0.74 4.32
C GLU A 151 -7.22 -1.23 5.19
N PHE A 152 -6.00 -1.16 4.67
CA PHE A 152 -4.79 -1.24 5.47
C PHE A 152 -4.32 0.15 5.89
N THR A 153 -3.93 0.31 7.14
CA THR A 153 -3.30 1.54 7.65
C THR A 153 -2.03 1.23 8.40
N SER A 154 -1.08 2.16 8.32
CA SER A 154 0.08 2.20 9.20
C SER A 154 0.43 3.67 9.44
N ASP A 155 0.98 3.97 10.61
CA ASP A 155 1.63 5.25 10.88
C ASP A 155 3.17 5.12 10.90
N ASP A 156 3.68 3.91 10.72
CA ASP A 156 5.11 3.60 10.72
C ASP A 156 5.76 3.92 9.37
N PHE A 157 7.08 3.80 9.34
CA PHE A 157 7.83 3.90 8.11
C PHE A 157 7.61 2.67 7.24
N VAL A 158 7.36 2.91 5.96
CA VAL A 158 6.99 1.90 4.97
C VAL A 158 8.06 1.89 3.90
N HIS A 159 8.53 0.70 3.56
CA HIS A 159 9.38 0.45 2.42
C HIS A 159 8.65 -0.42 1.42
N MET A 160 8.75 -0.10 0.13
CA MET A 160 8.23 -0.93 -0.94
C MET A 160 9.29 -1.14 -2.02
N LYS A 161 9.35 -2.37 -2.54
CA LYS A 161 10.19 -2.76 -3.68
C LYS A 161 9.40 -3.65 -4.63
N GLY A 162 9.65 -3.52 -5.93
CA GLY A 162 8.98 -4.35 -6.93
C GLY A 162 9.22 -3.90 -8.37
N PRO A 163 8.49 -4.48 -9.34
CA PRO A 163 7.65 -5.67 -9.19
C PRO A 163 8.45 -6.98 -9.09
N ASN A 164 9.78 -6.94 -9.26
CA ASN A 164 10.65 -8.09 -9.01
C ASN A 164 11.46 -7.85 -7.74
N VAL A 165 11.20 -8.61 -6.68
CA VAL A 165 11.85 -8.42 -5.38
C VAL A 165 13.38 -8.65 -5.44
N SER A 166 13.85 -9.59 -6.27
CA SER A 166 15.27 -9.91 -6.41
C SER A 166 16.04 -8.89 -7.26
N LYS A 167 15.35 -8.24 -8.20
CA LYS A 167 15.92 -7.18 -9.05
C LYS A 167 14.89 -6.06 -9.23
N PRO A 168 14.66 -5.22 -8.20
CA PRO A 168 13.61 -4.22 -8.23
C PRO A 168 13.93 -3.15 -9.28
N SER A 169 12.95 -2.84 -10.12
CA SER A 169 12.99 -1.66 -10.99
C SER A 169 12.41 -0.43 -10.29
N MET A 170 11.66 -0.62 -9.21
CA MET A 170 11.06 0.45 -8.41
C MET A 170 11.31 0.22 -6.92
N SER A 171 11.63 1.29 -6.22
CA SER A 171 11.65 1.37 -4.76
C SER A 171 10.92 2.62 -4.30
N LEU A 172 10.19 2.50 -3.20
CA LEU A 172 9.41 3.57 -2.61
C LEU A 172 9.57 3.52 -1.08
N SER A 173 9.62 4.68 -0.44
CA SER A 173 9.54 4.79 1.01
C SER A 173 8.75 6.02 1.44
N GLY A 174 8.20 5.96 2.65
CA GLY A 174 7.44 7.05 3.24
C GLY A 174 6.98 6.72 4.66
N LEU A 175 6.51 7.73 5.38
CA LEU A 175 5.94 7.60 6.71
C LEU A 175 4.42 7.59 6.63
N GLY A 176 3.83 6.50 7.12
CA GLY A 176 2.40 6.25 7.12
C GLY A 176 1.88 5.71 5.80
N LEU A 177 0.97 4.74 5.88
CA LEU A 177 0.27 4.08 4.78
C LEU A 177 -1.23 4.14 5.00
N GLN A 178 -1.96 4.30 3.90
CA GLN A 178 -3.38 4.01 3.79
C GLN A 178 -3.60 3.31 2.46
N ALA A 179 -4.16 2.11 2.44
CA ALA A 179 -4.35 1.33 1.22
C ALA A 179 -5.75 0.71 1.17
N ASP A 180 -6.47 0.97 0.09
CA ASP A 180 -7.77 0.37 -0.19
C ASP A 180 -7.56 -0.82 -1.13
N ILE A 181 -7.89 -2.03 -0.64
CA ILE A 181 -7.66 -3.26 -1.41
C ILE A 181 -8.65 -3.44 -2.55
N ASP A 182 -9.86 -2.88 -2.41
CA ASP A 182 -10.94 -3.03 -3.39
C ASP A 182 -10.72 -2.11 -4.60
N ARG A 183 -10.01 -0.99 -4.41
CA ARG A 183 -9.64 -0.04 -5.46
C ARG A 183 -8.21 -0.20 -5.98
N GLU A 184 -7.41 -1.04 -5.33
CA GLU A 184 -5.99 -1.24 -5.62
C GLU A 184 -5.20 0.08 -5.61
N GLU A 185 -5.55 0.97 -4.68
CA GLU A 185 -4.92 2.27 -4.47
C GLU A 185 -4.26 2.35 -3.10
N PHE A 186 -3.17 3.11 -3.01
CA PHE A 186 -2.57 3.43 -1.71
C PHE A 186 -1.95 4.82 -1.68
N LEU A 187 -1.91 5.38 -0.48
CA LEU A 187 -1.36 6.67 -0.13
C LEU A 187 -0.21 6.47 0.86
N LEU A 188 0.96 7.02 0.52
CA LEU A 188 2.00 7.30 1.50
C LEU A 188 1.85 8.74 1.98
N LYS A 189 1.66 8.88 3.29
CA LYS A 189 1.14 10.14 3.86
C LYS A 189 2.21 11.22 3.94
N LYS A 190 3.48 10.86 4.24
CA LYS A 190 4.54 11.81 4.58
C LYS A 190 5.91 11.37 4.06
N LYS A 191 6.78 12.33 3.75
CA LYS A 191 8.22 12.13 3.47
C LYS A 191 8.47 11.07 2.41
N VAL A 192 7.79 11.20 1.27
CA VAL A 192 7.82 10.18 0.22
C VAL A 192 9.09 10.31 -0.60
N SER A 193 9.78 9.18 -0.80
CA SER A 193 10.91 9.05 -1.69
C SER A 193 10.67 7.86 -2.63
N ALA A 194 10.69 8.11 -3.93
CA ALA A 194 10.57 7.09 -4.95
C ALA A 194 11.82 7.06 -5.84
N GLU A 195 12.22 5.87 -6.25
CA GLU A 195 13.21 5.67 -7.31
C GLU A 195 12.71 4.59 -8.27
N ARG A 196 12.80 4.88 -9.56
CA ARG A 196 12.43 3.96 -10.63
C ARG A 196 13.49 3.95 -11.71
N ARG A 197 13.87 2.77 -12.16
CA ARG A 197 14.72 2.58 -13.34
C ARG A 197 13.84 2.60 -14.58
N MET A 198 14.06 3.57 -15.43
CA MET A 198 13.36 3.78 -16.70
C MET A 198 14.13 3.09 -17.84
N LYS A 199 13.44 2.74 -18.92
CA LYS A 199 14.10 2.32 -20.17
C LYS A 199 14.72 3.55 -20.81
N GLY A 200 16.02 3.53 -21.12
CA GLY A 200 16.70 4.62 -21.84
C GLY A 200 16.99 5.90 -21.03
N ALA A 201 16.06 6.37 -20.19
CA ALA A 201 16.19 7.62 -19.44
C ALA A 201 16.98 7.53 -18.11
N GLY A 202 17.44 6.34 -17.73
CA GLY A 202 18.17 6.11 -16.48
C GLY A 202 17.24 6.02 -15.27
N ALA A 203 17.69 6.47 -14.09
CA ALA A 203 16.91 6.42 -12.86
C ALA A 203 16.15 7.74 -12.64
N LEU A 204 14.83 7.65 -12.49
CA LEU A 204 13.97 8.72 -12.00
C LEU A 204 13.91 8.63 -10.47
N LYS A 205 14.34 9.69 -9.79
CA LYS A 205 14.24 9.83 -8.33
C LYS A 205 13.29 10.96 -8.00
N ILE A 206 12.34 10.74 -7.09
CA ILE A 206 11.33 11.72 -6.70
C ILE A 206 11.31 11.82 -5.19
N VAL A 207 11.32 13.04 -4.65
CA VAL A 207 11.04 13.33 -3.25
C VAL A 207 9.83 14.26 -3.18
N SER A 208 8.93 14.04 -2.24
CA SER A 208 7.70 14.83 -2.06
C SER A 208 7.15 14.72 -0.64
N ASP A 209 6.17 15.55 -0.30
CA ASP A 209 5.48 15.45 0.99
C ASP A 209 4.63 14.18 1.06
N SER A 210 3.86 13.87 0.02
CA SER A 210 2.98 12.68 -0.04
C SER A 210 2.91 12.10 -1.45
N GLY A 211 2.41 10.87 -1.57
CA GLY A 211 2.24 10.21 -2.86
C GLY A 211 1.08 9.21 -2.87
N GLN A 212 0.24 9.31 -3.89
CA GLN A 212 -0.87 8.39 -4.17
C GLN A 212 -0.55 7.52 -5.38
N PHE A 213 -0.89 6.25 -5.29
CA PHE A 213 -0.51 5.23 -6.27
C PHE A 213 -1.74 4.41 -6.66
N PHE A 214 -2.00 4.36 -7.96
CA PHE A 214 -3.13 3.65 -8.56
C PHE A 214 -2.57 2.47 -9.32
N THR A 215 -2.50 1.31 -8.66
CA THR A 215 -1.75 0.18 -9.22
C THR A 215 -2.42 -0.41 -10.46
N HIS A 216 -3.76 -0.35 -10.54
CA HIS A 216 -4.51 -0.81 -11.71
C HIS A 216 -4.35 0.08 -12.95
N GLU A 217 -4.08 1.38 -12.76
CA GLU A 217 -3.89 2.37 -13.83
C GLU A 217 -2.42 2.60 -14.19
N SER A 218 -1.49 1.94 -13.48
CA SER A 218 -0.04 2.23 -13.59
C SER A 218 0.26 3.73 -13.45
N ARG A 219 -0.44 4.39 -12.54
CA ARG A 219 -0.41 5.84 -12.34
C ARG A 219 0.02 6.18 -10.92
N SER A 220 0.78 7.26 -10.78
CA SER A 220 1.21 7.77 -9.48
C SER A 220 1.21 9.29 -9.46
N VAL A 221 0.77 9.88 -8.35
CA VAL A 221 0.68 11.31 -8.15
C VAL A 221 1.45 11.66 -6.89
N PHE A 222 2.50 12.47 -7.03
CA PHE A 222 3.31 13.00 -5.95
C PHE A 222 2.89 14.44 -5.67
N MET A 223 2.76 14.81 -4.40
CA MET A 223 2.14 16.07 -3.99
C MET A 223 2.96 16.73 -2.89
N GLY A 224 3.12 18.05 -3.00
CA GLY A 224 3.80 18.91 -2.06
C GLY A 224 5.33 18.85 -2.20
N ASN A 225 5.95 20.02 -2.40
CA ASN A 225 7.41 20.20 -2.46
C ASN A 225 8.12 19.16 -3.35
N VAL A 226 7.54 18.86 -4.52
CA VAL A 226 8.04 17.76 -5.35
C VAL A 226 9.38 18.12 -5.98
N ASN A 227 10.36 17.23 -5.85
CA ASN A 227 11.66 17.31 -6.51
C ASN A 227 11.92 16.00 -7.26
N ALA A 228 11.76 16.02 -8.58
CA ALA A 228 12.05 14.91 -9.46
C ALA A 228 13.39 15.12 -10.16
N ARG A 229 14.22 14.09 -10.24
CA ARG A 229 15.55 14.11 -10.86
C ARG A 229 15.78 12.88 -11.74
N MET A 230 16.32 13.15 -12.91
CA MET A 230 16.83 12.22 -13.90
C MET A 230 18.28 12.64 -14.26
N PRO A 231 19.07 11.82 -14.98
CA PRO A 231 20.48 12.12 -15.24
C PRO A 231 20.77 13.50 -15.84
N SER A 232 19.91 14.01 -16.72
CA SER A 232 20.08 15.32 -17.37
C SER A 232 18.97 16.32 -17.08
N THR A 233 17.98 15.96 -16.26
CA THR A 233 16.75 16.73 -16.07
C THR A 233 16.38 16.78 -14.60
N SER A 234 16.06 17.96 -14.08
CA SER A 234 15.42 18.11 -12.76
C SER A 234 14.15 18.94 -12.88
N ILE A 235 13.11 18.54 -12.16
CA ILE A 235 11.80 19.19 -12.15
C ILE A 235 11.42 19.44 -10.69
N THR A 236 11.01 20.66 -10.37
CA THR A 236 10.36 20.98 -9.10
C THR A 236 8.97 21.54 -9.38
N CYS A 237 7.99 21.13 -8.58
CA CYS A 237 6.59 21.52 -8.75
C CYS A 237 5.77 21.20 -7.49
N ASP A 238 4.51 21.60 -7.47
CA ASP A 238 3.58 21.28 -6.38
C ASP A 238 2.97 19.89 -6.56
N VAL A 239 2.67 19.48 -7.79
CA VAL A 239 2.11 18.17 -8.14
C VAL A 239 2.85 17.58 -9.34
N PHE A 240 3.25 16.32 -9.21
CA PHE A 240 3.93 15.55 -10.25
C PHE A 240 3.19 14.23 -10.46
N GLU A 241 2.60 14.05 -11.63
CA GLU A 241 1.89 12.86 -12.03
C GLU A 241 2.71 12.08 -13.06
N LEU A 242 2.89 10.78 -12.80
CA LEU A 242 3.55 9.85 -13.69
C LEU A 242 2.52 8.79 -14.11
N SER A 243 2.29 8.70 -15.42
CA SER A 243 1.42 7.72 -16.05
C SER A 243 2.24 6.83 -16.97
N MET A 244 2.02 5.52 -16.86
CA MET A 244 2.82 4.51 -17.56
C MET A 244 1.88 3.57 -18.30
N ASP A 245 1.64 3.86 -19.57
CA ASP A 245 1.00 2.92 -20.48
C ASP A 245 2.06 1.98 -21.07
N GLN A 246 1.64 0.94 -21.79
CA GLN A 246 2.50 -0.14 -22.30
C GLN A 246 3.67 0.40 -23.13
N ASP A 247 3.44 1.49 -23.86
CA ASP A 247 4.42 2.11 -24.76
C ASP A 247 4.81 3.55 -24.37
N ASP A 248 3.95 4.24 -23.61
CA ASP A 248 4.11 5.66 -23.32
C ASP A 248 4.30 5.93 -21.83
N GLU A 249 5.37 6.65 -21.50
CA GLU A 249 5.64 7.14 -20.16
C GLU A 249 5.55 8.66 -20.18
N THR A 250 4.52 9.19 -19.53
CA THR A 250 4.21 10.62 -19.53
C THR A 250 4.32 11.18 -18.12
N VAL A 251 4.82 12.41 -18.05
CA VAL A 251 4.90 13.19 -16.82
C VAL A 251 4.09 14.46 -16.99
N ALA A 252 3.13 14.67 -16.10
CA ALA A 252 2.41 15.93 -15.95
C ALA A 252 2.86 16.60 -14.65
N ALA A 253 3.46 17.78 -14.75
CA ALA A 253 3.84 18.60 -13.61
C ALA A 253 2.94 19.84 -13.56
N SER A 254 2.48 20.22 -12.37
CA SER A 254 1.66 21.42 -12.18
C SER A 254 1.96 22.14 -10.87
N GLY A 255 1.73 23.45 -10.87
CA GLY A 255 2.02 24.33 -9.74
C GLY A 255 3.51 24.63 -9.62
N ASN A 256 3.87 25.91 -9.77
CA ASN A 256 5.25 26.41 -9.63
C ASN A 256 6.29 25.56 -10.38
N VAL A 257 5.97 25.15 -11.61
CA VAL A 257 6.84 24.23 -12.37
C VAL A 257 8.14 24.94 -12.72
N PHE A 258 9.25 24.32 -12.32
CA PHE A 258 10.59 24.74 -12.68
C PHE A 258 11.38 23.53 -13.16
N LEU A 259 11.90 23.61 -14.38
CA LEU A 259 12.59 22.54 -15.08
C LEU A 259 14.00 23.00 -15.45
N LYS A 260 14.98 22.13 -15.22
CA LYS A 260 16.35 22.33 -15.70
C LYS A 260 16.75 21.13 -16.55
N ASN A 261 17.17 21.37 -17.78
CA ASN A 261 17.61 20.33 -18.71
C ASN A 261 18.80 20.83 -19.54
N ARG A 262 19.94 20.14 -19.47
CA ARG A 262 21.13 20.38 -20.32
C ARG A 262 21.52 21.87 -20.51
N GLY A 263 21.43 22.67 -19.45
CA GLY A 263 21.78 24.10 -19.47
C GLY A 263 20.62 25.06 -19.81
N ARG A 264 19.46 24.53 -20.20
CA ARG A 264 18.20 25.26 -20.32
C ARG A 264 17.48 25.27 -18.97
N ILE A 265 16.90 26.41 -18.63
CA ILE A 265 16.03 26.57 -17.46
C ILE A 265 14.67 27.00 -17.98
N ALA A 266 13.61 26.35 -17.50
CA ALA A 266 12.25 26.67 -17.86
C ALA A 266 11.37 26.82 -16.62
N SER A 267 10.38 27.70 -16.69
CA SER A 267 9.34 27.86 -15.68
C SER A 267 7.96 27.98 -16.32
N ALA A 268 6.94 27.41 -15.70
CA ALA A 268 5.56 27.46 -16.18
C ALA A 268 4.56 27.17 -15.03
N GLU A 269 3.26 27.33 -15.29
CA GLU A 269 2.21 26.88 -14.38
C GLU A 269 2.01 25.36 -14.48
N SER A 270 2.21 24.79 -15.67
CA SER A 270 2.18 23.35 -15.91
C SER A 270 3.14 22.91 -17.01
N ALA A 271 3.52 21.63 -17.00
CA ALA A 271 4.31 20.99 -18.03
C ALA A 271 3.83 19.57 -18.32
N LEU A 272 3.82 19.19 -19.59
CA LEU A 272 3.63 17.81 -20.04
C LEU A 272 4.91 17.34 -20.74
N ILE A 273 5.42 16.18 -20.34
CA ILE A 273 6.70 15.64 -20.81
C ILE A 273 6.49 14.18 -21.22
N GLU A 274 6.89 13.85 -22.44
CA GLU A 274 7.02 12.46 -22.88
C GLU A 274 8.43 11.97 -22.53
N LEU A 275 8.56 11.02 -21.61
CA LEU A 275 9.88 10.58 -21.11
C LEU A 275 10.70 9.81 -22.14
N ASN A 276 10.01 9.11 -23.05
CA ASN A 276 10.61 8.39 -24.18
C ASN A 276 10.42 9.14 -25.51
N GLY A 277 9.65 10.22 -25.50
CA GLY A 277 9.40 11.07 -26.65
C GLY A 277 10.42 12.20 -26.75
N THR A 278 10.17 13.11 -27.68
CA THR A 278 11.03 14.28 -27.89
C THR A 278 10.37 15.58 -27.46
N GLU A 279 9.14 15.53 -26.95
CA GLU A 279 8.32 16.72 -26.71
C GLU A 279 8.23 17.10 -25.22
N ILE A 280 8.42 18.39 -24.95
CA ILE A 280 8.07 19.04 -23.68
C ILE A 280 7.13 20.19 -23.99
N ILE A 281 5.95 20.19 -23.39
CA ILE A 281 4.96 21.26 -23.52
C ILE A 281 4.90 22.02 -22.19
N LEU A 282 5.11 23.32 -22.23
CA LEU A 282 5.01 24.24 -21.10
C LEU A 282 3.80 25.14 -21.29
N GLU A 283 2.96 25.28 -20.26
CA GLU A 283 1.77 26.13 -20.32
C GLU A 283 1.62 27.02 -19.10
N GLY A 284 1.10 28.24 -19.34
CA GLY A 284 0.84 29.24 -18.31
C GLY A 284 2.10 29.99 -17.91
N LYS A 285 2.20 31.27 -18.32
CA LYS A 285 3.37 32.13 -18.12
C LYS A 285 4.69 31.41 -18.43
N ALA A 286 4.71 30.64 -19.51
CA ALA A 286 5.83 29.79 -19.85
C ALA A 286 7.04 30.65 -20.23
N ARG A 287 8.19 30.32 -19.66
CA ARG A 287 9.46 31.00 -19.91
C ARG A 287 10.57 29.97 -20.03
N ILE A 288 11.46 30.18 -20.99
CA ILE A 288 12.70 29.43 -21.16
C ILE A 288 13.86 30.40 -21.22
N ASP A 289 14.87 30.17 -20.40
CA ASP A 289 16.18 30.84 -20.45
C ASP A 289 17.23 29.82 -20.94
N SER A 290 17.95 30.17 -21.99
CA SER A 290 19.03 29.35 -22.57
C SER A 290 20.19 30.25 -22.97
N GLN A 291 21.34 30.14 -22.30
CA GLN A 291 22.58 30.93 -22.51
C GLN A 291 22.34 32.41 -22.85
N ASP A 292 22.07 32.75 -24.12
CA ASP A 292 21.92 34.13 -24.60
C ASP A 292 20.46 34.53 -24.92
N ASN A 293 19.52 33.60 -24.89
CA ASN A 293 18.14 33.80 -25.31
C ASN A 293 17.14 33.56 -24.18
N ARG A 294 16.11 34.41 -24.13
CA ARG A 294 14.92 34.25 -23.31
C ARG A 294 13.70 34.21 -24.20
N ILE A 295 12.89 33.17 -24.03
CA ILE A 295 11.65 32.94 -24.77
C ILE A 295 10.51 32.93 -23.78
N GLU A 296 9.45 33.68 -24.06
CA GLU A 296 8.23 33.70 -23.26
C GLU A 296 7.00 33.56 -24.15
N GLY A 297 5.97 32.90 -23.63
CA GLY A 297 4.70 32.75 -24.31
C GLY A 297 3.65 32.12 -23.41
N ARG A 298 2.42 32.05 -23.90
CA ARG A 298 1.33 31.38 -23.18
C ARG A 298 1.54 29.86 -23.15
N ARG A 299 2.01 29.31 -24.28
CA ARG A 299 2.35 27.91 -24.47
C ARG A 299 3.64 27.82 -25.27
N ILE A 300 4.59 27.02 -24.78
CA ILE A 300 5.86 26.77 -25.46
C ILE A 300 6.03 25.26 -25.62
N LYS A 301 6.29 24.82 -26.85
CA LYS A 301 6.59 23.43 -27.18
C LYS A 301 8.06 23.30 -27.53
N ILE A 302 8.77 22.40 -26.84
CA ILE A 302 10.19 22.14 -27.03
C ILE A 302 10.32 20.75 -27.63
N TYR A 303 11.06 20.67 -28.74
CA TYR A 303 11.51 19.43 -29.35
C TYR A 303 12.97 19.20 -28.93
N THR A 304 13.22 18.06 -28.27
CA THR A 304 14.50 17.76 -27.61
C THR A 304 15.51 17.06 -28.53
N ASP A 305 15.09 16.64 -29.72
CA ASP A 305 15.86 15.96 -30.75
C ASP A 305 16.49 16.91 -31.79
N ASP A 306 15.81 18.00 -32.13
CA ASP A 306 16.22 18.94 -33.17
C ASP A 306 16.44 20.39 -32.67
N ASP A 307 16.45 20.59 -31.35
CA ASP A 307 16.56 21.89 -30.68
C ASP A 307 15.48 22.92 -31.09
N ARG A 308 14.38 22.49 -31.71
CA ARG A 308 13.28 23.36 -32.15
C ARG A 308 12.37 23.78 -30.99
N ILE A 309 11.92 25.03 -31.06
CA ILE A 309 10.97 25.60 -30.09
C ILE A 309 9.83 26.27 -30.88
N GLU A 310 8.60 25.90 -30.55
CA GLU A 310 7.38 26.55 -31.05
C GLU A 310 6.71 27.33 -29.91
N VAL A 311 6.21 28.53 -30.21
CA VAL A 311 5.65 29.44 -29.21
C VAL A 311 4.31 29.97 -29.69
N ASP A 312 3.27 29.73 -28.91
CA ASP A 312 1.98 30.39 -29.09
C ASP A 312 1.95 31.68 -28.26
N GLU A 313 1.61 32.81 -28.91
CA GLU A 313 1.53 34.15 -28.32
C GLU A 313 2.87 34.63 -27.72
N ALA A 314 3.91 34.73 -28.56
CA ALA A 314 5.26 35.05 -28.14
C ALA A 314 5.47 36.52 -27.74
N SER A 315 6.23 36.74 -26.66
CA SER A 315 6.96 37.99 -26.40
C SER A 315 8.43 37.67 -26.10
N GLY A 316 9.35 38.12 -26.94
CA GLY A 316 10.79 37.84 -26.80
C GLY A 316 11.63 39.10 -26.71
N SER A 317 12.71 39.05 -25.94
CA SER A 317 13.75 40.08 -25.92
C SER A 317 15.13 39.41 -26.00
N SER A 318 15.94 39.77 -26.99
CA SER A 318 17.35 39.38 -27.07
C SER A 318 18.18 40.34 -26.20
N LYS A 319 19.09 39.81 -25.38
CA LYS A 319 20.12 40.63 -24.72
C LYS A 319 21.27 40.80 -25.71
N GLN A 320 21.42 42.01 -26.25
CA GLN A 320 22.65 42.44 -26.92
C GLN A 320 23.79 42.63 -25.91
#